data_AF-A0A1G4J5J7-F1
#
_entry.id   AF-A0A1G4J5J7-F1
#
_cell.length_a   1.000
_cell.length_b   1.000
_cell.length_c   1.000
_cell.angle_alpha   90.00
_cell.angle_beta   90.00
_cell.angle_gamma   90.00
#
_symmetry.space_group_name_H-M   'P 1'
#
loop_
_entity.id
_entity.type
_entity.pdbx_description
1 polymer ?
#
loop_
_entity_poly.entity_id
_entity_poly.type
_entity_poly.pdbx_seq_one_letter_code
_entity_poly.pdbx_strand_id
1 'polypeptide(L)'
;MNEKAMFDHFASRFMAVYRKKIIDKYRTVSDLQRLQTLLQTNDFARSIYGMSQNLCTKYDSDAWQASVLDTIDLDTIYTNVEAVEGTPEDYVDRLVKELLRYFKKDFFRWCNKPDCRHCSSPGEQMTPVGHQPPNDEERPYDCGVVEVYQCSNCKHLTRFPRFNHPVKLLETRSGRCGEWCNLFMLLLKSFGIEARYIWNREDHVWCEFYSTNLKRWVHVDSCEQSFDEPHIYSVNWNKKMSYAIAFNNTGVVDVSKRYIIQNQLTRDQISEQDLVYLLETVTKRLRAGLGDHDLYKLACRDEQEKLGWATVSDDSTPTKTGSSLKGRESGSADWKNQRGEDGT
;
A
#
# COMPACT_ATOMS: atom_id res chain seq x y z
N MET A 1 -47.40 -23.99 -5.33
CA MET A 1 -46.46 -23.06 -4.66
C MET A 1 -46.34 -21.84 -5.55
N ASN A 2 -46.50 -20.62 -5.03
CA ASN A 2 -46.29 -19.40 -5.81
C ASN A 2 -44.85 -19.38 -6.33
N GLU A 3 -44.64 -19.09 -7.61
CA GLU A 3 -43.33 -19.03 -8.26
C GLU A 3 -42.34 -18.12 -7.50
N LYS A 4 -42.82 -17.00 -6.97
CA LYS A 4 -42.01 -16.13 -6.08
C LYS A 4 -41.54 -16.87 -4.82
N ALA A 5 -42.45 -17.57 -4.14
CA ALA A 5 -42.13 -18.33 -2.94
C ALA A 5 -41.17 -19.51 -3.23
N MET A 6 -41.25 -20.07 -4.45
CA MET A 6 -40.30 -21.06 -4.93
C MET A 6 -38.89 -20.49 -5.07
N PHE A 7 -38.75 -19.35 -5.75
CA PHE A 7 -37.47 -18.68 -5.92
C PHE A 7 -36.88 -18.20 -4.58
N ASP A 8 -37.70 -17.64 -3.69
CA ASP A 8 -37.26 -17.21 -2.36
C ASP A 8 -36.72 -18.40 -1.54
N HIS A 9 -37.39 -19.55 -1.63
CA HIS A 9 -36.93 -20.79 -0.99
C HIS A 9 -35.60 -21.30 -1.57
N PHE A 10 -35.46 -21.34 -2.89
CA PHE A 10 -34.23 -21.77 -3.55
C PHE A 10 -33.07 -20.82 -3.29
N ALA A 11 -33.31 -19.50 -3.35
CA ALA A 11 -32.31 -18.48 -3.05
C ALA A 11 -31.80 -18.61 -1.61
N SER A 12 -32.71 -18.76 -0.65
CA SER A 12 -32.34 -18.94 0.77
C SER A 12 -31.49 -20.20 0.98
N ARG A 13 -31.87 -21.33 0.35
CA ARG A 13 -31.09 -22.58 0.41
C ARG A 13 -29.73 -22.44 -0.26
N PHE A 14 -29.68 -21.79 -1.43
CA PHE A 14 -28.42 -21.53 -2.12
C PHE A 14 -27.48 -20.71 -1.26
N MET A 15 -27.94 -19.61 -0.67
CA MET A 15 -27.11 -18.75 0.19
C MET A 15 -26.59 -19.49 1.42
N ALA A 16 -27.39 -20.38 2.02
CA ALA A 16 -26.95 -21.22 3.15
C ALA A 16 -25.84 -22.21 2.74
N VAL A 17 -26.01 -22.90 1.61
CA VAL A 17 -25.00 -23.85 1.08
C VAL A 17 -23.73 -23.13 0.65
N TYR A 18 -23.87 -21.99 -0.04
CA TYR A 18 -22.76 -21.16 -0.47
C TYR A 18 -21.96 -20.65 0.74
N ARG A 19 -22.64 -20.11 1.76
CA ARG A 19 -21.99 -19.69 3.01
C ARG A 19 -21.20 -20.81 3.67
N LYS A 20 -21.79 -22.00 3.79
CA LYS A 20 -21.09 -23.17 4.33
C LYS A 20 -19.86 -23.52 3.50
N LYS A 21 -19.98 -23.57 2.17
CA LYS A 21 -18.86 -23.86 1.26
C LYS A 21 -17.71 -22.86 1.40
N ILE A 22 -18.03 -21.57 1.56
CA ILE A 22 -17.04 -20.52 1.78
C ILE A 22 -16.32 -20.74 3.12
N ILE A 23 -17.06 -20.96 4.21
CA ILE A 23 -16.46 -21.22 5.52
C ILE A 23 -15.56 -22.46 5.47
N ASP A 24 -16.05 -23.56 4.90
CA ASP A 24 -15.31 -24.81 4.76
C ASP A 24 -14.00 -24.61 3.97
N LYS A 25 -13.98 -23.74 2.94
CA LYS A 25 -12.76 -23.37 2.21
C LYS A 25 -11.67 -22.82 3.14
N TYR A 26 -12.02 -21.93 4.06
CA TYR A 26 -11.07 -21.30 4.98
C TYR A 26 -10.69 -22.21 6.16
N ARG A 27 -11.59 -23.12 6.57
CA ARG A 27 -11.32 -24.11 7.63
C ARG A 27 -10.49 -25.29 7.15
N THR A 28 -10.53 -25.60 5.86
CA THR A 28 -9.72 -26.68 5.27
C THR A 28 -8.24 -26.29 5.27
N VAL A 29 -7.43 -27.14 5.88
CA VAL A 29 -5.97 -27.00 5.97
C VAL A 29 -5.36 -26.92 4.56
N SER A 30 -4.53 -25.91 4.32
CA SER A 30 -3.73 -25.82 3.08
C SER A 30 -2.63 -26.88 3.06
N ASP A 31 -2.26 -27.34 1.86
CA ASP A 31 -1.16 -28.28 1.65
C ASP A 31 0.18 -27.66 2.06
N LEU A 32 0.65 -27.91 3.29
CA LEU A 32 1.89 -27.31 3.80
C LEU A 32 3.13 -27.81 3.06
N GLN A 33 3.11 -29.04 2.53
CA GLN A 33 4.22 -29.59 1.78
C GLN A 33 4.39 -28.84 0.46
N ARG A 34 3.29 -28.58 -0.26
CA ARG A 34 3.32 -27.75 -1.47
C ARG A 34 3.83 -26.34 -1.18
N LEU A 35 3.40 -25.72 -0.08
CA LEU A 35 3.88 -24.39 0.31
C LEU A 35 5.40 -24.42 0.56
N GLN A 36 5.90 -25.38 1.32
CA GLN A 36 7.34 -25.50 1.60
C GLN A 36 8.15 -25.70 0.32
N THR A 37 7.71 -26.60 -0.55
CA THR A 37 8.35 -26.82 -1.85
C THR A 37 8.38 -25.53 -2.67
N LEU A 38 7.25 -24.81 -2.77
CA LEU A 38 7.19 -23.55 -3.51
C LEU A 38 8.14 -22.47 -2.95
N LEU A 39 8.21 -22.33 -1.63
CA LEU A 39 9.12 -21.37 -0.98
C LEU A 39 10.60 -21.75 -1.14
N GLN A 40 10.91 -23.03 -1.32
CA GLN A 40 12.26 -23.51 -1.61
C GLN A 40 12.64 -23.30 -3.08
N THR A 41 11.71 -23.50 -4.02
CA THR A 41 12.02 -23.50 -5.45
C THR A 41 11.81 -22.16 -6.14
N ASN A 42 11.05 -21.23 -5.55
CA ASN A 42 10.74 -19.95 -6.18
C ASN A 42 11.06 -18.76 -5.26
N ASP A 43 12.05 -17.95 -5.65
CA ASP A 43 12.50 -16.79 -4.86
C ASP A 43 11.45 -15.66 -4.80
N PHE A 44 10.62 -15.51 -5.82
CA PHE A 44 9.53 -14.53 -5.84
C PHE A 44 8.44 -14.90 -4.83
N ALA A 45 8.07 -16.19 -4.75
CA ALA A 45 7.18 -16.71 -3.72
C ALA A 45 7.75 -16.48 -2.32
N ARG A 46 9.05 -16.77 -2.12
CA ARG A 46 9.75 -16.53 -0.85
C ARG A 46 9.72 -15.05 -0.46
N SER A 47 9.89 -14.15 -1.42
CA SER A 47 9.86 -12.70 -1.19
C SER A 47 8.47 -12.22 -0.77
N ILE A 48 7.41 -12.61 -1.49
CA ILE A 48 6.02 -12.28 -1.12
C ILE A 48 5.68 -12.86 0.25
N TYR A 49 6.06 -14.11 0.51
CA TYR A 49 5.82 -14.74 1.81
C TYR A 49 6.54 -13.99 2.94
N GLY A 50 7.82 -13.65 2.75
CA GLY A 50 8.60 -12.86 3.70
C GLY A 50 7.98 -11.49 3.98
N MET A 51 7.56 -10.77 2.93
CA MET A 51 6.83 -9.51 3.07
C MET A 51 5.54 -9.68 3.89
N SER A 52 4.78 -10.76 3.66
CA SER A 52 3.54 -11.00 4.41
C SER A 52 3.75 -11.29 5.89
N GLN A 53 4.91 -11.83 6.29
CA GLN A 53 5.21 -12.04 7.72
C GLN A 53 5.38 -10.73 8.49
N ASN A 54 5.68 -9.63 7.79
CA ASN A 54 5.91 -8.32 8.37
C ASN A 54 4.73 -7.37 8.07
N LEU A 55 4.46 -7.07 6.80
CA LEU A 55 3.53 -6.03 6.37
C LEU A 55 2.07 -6.29 6.76
N CYS A 56 1.69 -7.55 7.00
CA CYS A 56 0.32 -7.88 7.39
C CYS A 56 0.00 -7.47 8.83
N THR A 57 0.97 -7.46 9.74
CA THR A 57 0.70 -7.26 11.18
C THR A 57 1.50 -6.12 11.81
N LYS A 58 2.58 -5.68 11.17
CA LYS A 58 3.50 -4.63 11.67
C LYS A 58 2.78 -3.37 12.17
N TYR A 59 1.71 -2.95 11.49
CA TYR A 59 1.02 -1.70 11.78
C TYR A 59 -0.10 -1.83 12.83
N ASP A 60 -0.39 -3.04 13.29
CA ASP A 60 -1.36 -3.34 14.35
C ASP A 60 -0.67 -3.29 15.74
N SER A 61 -0.01 -2.16 16.04
CA SER A 61 0.67 -1.92 17.31
C SER A 61 0.08 -0.69 17.99
N ASP A 62 -0.63 -0.89 19.11
CA ASP A 62 -1.28 0.18 19.87
C ASP A 62 -0.28 1.26 20.30
N ALA A 63 0.92 0.86 20.73
CA ALA A 63 1.97 1.78 21.15
C ALA A 63 2.45 2.67 19.99
N TRP A 64 2.56 2.11 18.78
CA TRP A 64 2.99 2.87 17.61
C TRP A 64 1.88 3.79 17.10
N GLN A 65 0.64 3.31 17.12
CA GLN A 65 -0.52 4.12 16.76
C GLN A 65 -0.71 5.29 17.72
N ALA A 66 -0.55 5.08 19.04
CA ALA A 66 -0.55 6.16 20.03
C ALA A 66 0.57 7.17 19.77
N SER A 67 1.80 6.70 19.49
CA SER A 67 2.93 7.58 19.15
C SER A 67 2.64 8.49 17.96
N VAL A 68 1.88 8.02 16.97
CA VAL A 68 1.44 8.85 15.84
C VAL A 68 0.49 9.93 16.32
N LEU A 69 -0.56 9.56 17.05
CA LEU A 69 -1.60 10.49 17.54
C LEU A 69 -1.02 11.56 18.47
N ASP A 70 0.01 11.22 19.27
CA ASP A 70 0.73 12.16 20.13
C ASP A 70 1.63 13.14 19.35
N THR A 71 2.00 12.80 18.10
CA THR A 71 2.97 13.56 17.30
C THR A 71 2.31 14.48 16.26
N ILE A 72 1.16 14.08 15.71
CA ILE A 72 0.48 14.81 14.63
C ILE A 72 -0.45 15.90 15.18
N ASP A 73 -0.64 16.95 14.38
CA ASP A 73 -1.57 18.04 14.70
C ASP A 73 -3.02 17.63 14.38
N LEU A 74 -3.65 16.93 15.33
CA LEU A 74 -5.03 16.47 15.20
C LEU A 74 -6.01 17.64 15.05
N ASP A 75 -5.77 18.76 15.72
CA ASP A 75 -6.65 19.92 15.70
C ASP A 75 -6.72 20.50 14.28
N THR A 76 -5.57 20.70 13.63
CA THR A 76 -5.52 21.17 12.24
C THR A 76 -6.18 20.17 11.29
N ILE A 77 -5.92 18.87 11.45
CA ILE A 77 -6.53 17.82 10.62
C ILE A 77 -8.05 17.85 10.73
N TYR A 78 -8.61 17.77 11.94
CA TYR A 78 -10.05 17.73 12.12
C TYR A 78 -10.73 19.05 11.74
N THR A 79 -10.13 20.19 12.05
CA THR A 79 -10.62 21.51 11.61
C THR A 79 -10.77 21.57 10.09
N ASN A 80 -9.78 21.06 9.35
CA ASN A 80 -9.82 21.06 7.88
C ASN A 80 -10.86 20.07 7.33
N VAL A 81 -11.01 18.89 7.96
CA VAL A 81 -12.05 17.92 7.56
C VAL A 81 -13.45 18.51 7.76
N GLU A 82 -13.69 19.19 8.87
CA GLU A 82 -14.97 19.79 9.23
C GLU A 82 -15.30 21.03 8.39
N ALA A 83 -14.28 21.75 7.91
CA ALA A 83 -14.45 22.90 7.01
C ALA A 83 -14.92 22.49 5.59
N VAL A 84 -14.75 21.23 5.20
CA VAL A 84 -15.20 20.71 3.91
C VAL A 84 -16.62 20.14 4.05
N GLU A 85 -17.58 20.69 3.30
CA GLU A 85 -18.93 20.15 3.23
C GLU A 85 -18.93 18.68 2.78
N GLY A 86 -19.73 17.85 3.45
CA GLY A 86 -19.88 16.43 3.17
C GLY A 86 -20.94 15.79 4.04
N THR A 87 -21.06 14.46 3.99
CA THR A 87 -22.04 13.70 4.77
C THR A 87 -21.36 12.87 5.86
N PRO A 88 -22.12 12.31 6.82
CA PRO A 88 -21.54 11.36 7.78
C PRO A 88 -20.94 10.12 7.10
N GLU A 89 -21.51 9.69 5.97
CA GLU A 89 -21.05 8.50 5.24
C GLU A 89 -19.66 8.70 4.61
N ASP A 90 -19.37 9.89 4.08
CA ASP A 90 -18.10 10.21 3.41
C ASP A 90 -17.01 10.76 4.35
N TYR A 91 -17.29 10.85 5.65
CA TYR A 91 -16.39 11.47 6.63
C TYR A 91 -14.99 10.83 6.62
N VAL A 92 -14.92 9.50 6.57
CA VAL A 92 -13.63 8.77 6.50
C VAL A 92 -12.91 9.07 5.18
N ASP A 93 -13.63 9.22 4.07
CA ASP A 93 -13.05 9.56 2.78
C ASP A 93 -12.45 10.98 2.81
N ARG A 94 -13.16 11.95 3.41
CA ARG A 94 -12.66 13.32 3.62
C ARG A 94 -11.45 13.35 4.57
N LEU A 95 -11.50 12.57 5.65
CA LEU A 95 -10.37 12.41 6.57
C LEU A 95 -9.14 11.88 5.84
N VAL A 96 -9.26 10.84 5.01
CA VAL A 96 -8.12 10.30 4.25
C VAL A 96 -7.54 11.33 3.27
N LYS A 97 -8.40 12.12 2.59
CA LYS A 97 -7.94 13.21 1.71
C LYS A 97 -7.16 14.28 2.50
N GLU A 98 -7.63 14.62 3.69
CA GLU A 98 -6.94 15.59 4.54
C GLU A 98 -5.63 15.02 5.10
N LEU A 99 -5.59 13.74 5.49
CA LEU A 99 -4.36 13.07 5.90
C LEU A 99 -3.32 13.06 4.77
N LEU A 100 -3.72 12.82 3.51
CA LEU A 100 -2.82 12.94 2.36
C LEU A 100 -2.25 14.35 2.24
N ARG A 101 -3.10 15.38 2.36
CA ARG A 101 -2.69 16.79 2.28
C ARG A 101 -1.73 17.14 3.41
N TYR A 102 -2.11 16.89 4.66
CA TYR A 102 -1.31 17.17 5.85
C TYR A 102 0.04 16.44 5.77
N PHE A 103 0.03 15.16 5.42
CA PHE A 103 1.24 14.36 5.33
C PHE A 103 2.23 14.93 4.32
N LYS A 104 1.77 15.29 3.11
CA LYS A 104 2.63 15.81 2.05
C LYS A 104 3.06 17.26 2.26
N LYS A 105 2.15 18.12 2.73
CA LYS A 105 2.39 19.58 2.77
C LYS A 105 3.00 20.05 4.08
N ASP A 106 2.65 19.42 5.19
CA ASP A 106 2.95 19.96 6.53
C ASP A 106 3.91 19.05 7.30
N PHE A 107 3.75 17.72 7.17
CA PHE A 107 4.41 16.77 8.07
C PHE A 107 5.70 16.15 7.53
N PHE A 108 5.69 15.61 6.31
CA PHE A 108 6.75 14.76 5.77
C PHE A 108 7.38 15.36 4.51
N ARG A 109 8.69 15.16 4.34
CA ARG A 109 9.46 15.79 3.25
C ARG A 109 10.13 14.77 2.35
N TRP A 110 10.12 15.06 1.04
CA TRP A 110 10.83 14.22 0.08
C TRP A 110 12.34 14.47 0.19
N CYS A 111 13.13 13.41 0.30
CA CYS A 111 14.58 13.50 0.38
C CYS A 111 15.22 12.72 -0.78
N ASN A 112 15.60 13.44 -1.83
CA ASN A 112 16.42 12.85 -2.90
C ASN A 112 17.88 12.71 -2.46
N LYS A 113 18.44 13.79 -1.89
CA LYS A 113 19.76 13.84 -1.26
C LYS A 113 19.62 14.62 0.04
N PRO A 114 20.23 14.18 1.15
CA PRO A 114 20.11 14.87 2.43
C PRO A 114 20.84 16.22 2.39
N ASP A 115 20.36 17.22 3.11
CA ASP A 115 21.13 18.46 3.32
C ASP A 115 22.38 18.19 4.17
N CYS A 116 23.41 19.03 4.01
CA CYS A 116 24.63 18.90 4.79
C CYS A 116 24.37 19.15 6.28
N ARG A 117 24.68 18.18 7.15
CA ARG A 117 24.51 18.33 8.61
C ARG A 117 25.42 19.38 9.26
N HIS A 118 26.50 19.78 8.59
CA HIS A 118 27.48 20.72 9.16
C HIS A 118 27.23 22.17 8.74
N CYS A 119 26.97 22.43 7.45
CA CYS A 119 26.81 23.79 6.94
C CYS A 119 25.44 24.07 6.33
N SER A 120 24.49 23.13 6.43
CA SER A 120 23.13 23.25 5.89
C SER A 120 23.06 23.52 4.38
N SER A 121 24.16 23.26 3.65
CA SER A 121 24.14 23.28 2.19
C SER A 121 23.07 22.31 1.68
N PRO A 122 22.29 22.72 0.66
CA PRO A 122 21.16 21.94 0.19
C PRO A 122 21.62 20.65 -0.49
N GLY A 123 20.75 19.64 -0.54
CA GLY A 123 21.00 18.32 -1.12
C GLY A 123 21.59 18.34 -2.53
N GLU A 124 21.33 19.35 -3.36
CA GLU A 124 21.92 19.50 -4.69
C GLU A 124 23.45 19.66 -4.65
N GLN A 125 23.99 20.23 -3.58
CA GLN A 125 25.44 20.39 -3.36
C GLN A 125 26.08 19.13 -2.77
N MET A 126 25.31 18.05 -2.61
CA MET A 126 25.75 16.81 -2.01
C MET A 126 26.03 15.77 -3.10
N THR A 127 27.22 15.19 -3.06
CA THR A 127 27.65 14.14 -3.99
C THR A 127 27.57 12.77 -3.31
N PRO A 128 26.95 11.76 -3.95
CA PRO A 128 26.90 10.42 -3.38
C PRO A 128 28.33 9.83 -3.34
N VAL A 129 28.71 9.29 -2.18
CA VAL A 129 30.00 8.63 -1.96
C VAL A 129 29.85 7.11 -2.04
N GLY A 130 28.70 6.60 -1.61
CA GLY A 130 28.40 5.17 -1.60
C GLY A 130 27.50 4.78 -0.44
N HIS A 131 27.47 3.49 -0.11
CA HIS A 131 26.68 2.94 0.98
C HIS A 131 27.57 2.43 2.11
N GLN A 132 27.07 2.51 3.34
CA GLN A 132 27.70 1.97 4.54
C GLN A 132 26.68 1.16 5.36
N PRO A 133 27.16 0.23 6.22
CA PRO A 133 26.29 -0.42 7.18
C PRO A 133 25.75 0.57 8.22
N PRO A 134 24.60 0.26 8.85
CA PRO A 134 24.07 1.02 9.97
C PRO A 134 25.02 0.97 11.17
N ASN A 135 25.20 2.11 11.84
CA ASN A 135 25.88 2.17 13.12
C ASN A 135 24.96 1.65 14.25
N ASP A 136 25.46 1.63 15.49
CA ASP A 136 24.73 1.06 16.62
C ASP A 136 23.49 1.90 17.04
N GLU A 137 23.44 3.18 16.68
CA GLU A 137 22.27 4.04 16.90
C GLU A 137 21.20 3.86 15.82
N GLU A 138 21.60 3.50 14.60
CA GLU A 138 20.72 3.36 13.44
C GLU A 138 20.11 1.95 13.34
N ARG A 139 20.87 0.92 13.72
CA ARG A 139 20.48 -0.50 13.60
C ARG A 139 19.16 -0.85 14.32
N PRO A 140 18.84 -0.33 15.52
CA PRO A 140 17.59 -0.65 16.21
C PRO A 140 16.32 -0.23 15.46
N TYR A 141 16.42 0.65 14.47
CA TYR A 141 15.29 1.20 13.72
C TYR A 141 15.08 0.52 12.36
N ASP A 142 15.38 -0.78 12.28
CA ASP A 142 15.29 -1.61 11.07
C ASP A 142 16.02 -1.00 9.87
N CYS A 143 17.17 -0.36 10.12
CA CYS A 143 18.00 0.23 9.08
C CYS A 143 18.87 -0.85 8.43
N GLY A 144 18.64 -1.16 7.16
CA GLY A 144 19.47 -2.12 6.42
C GLY A 144 20.67 -1.49 5.72
N VAL A 145 20.54 -0.23 5.29
CA VAL A 145 21.55 0.46 4.48
C VAL A 145 21.56 1.96 4.81
N VAL A 146 22.76 2.55 4.76
CA VAL A 146 22.96 3.98 4.95
C VAL A 146 23.65 4.56 3.72
N GLU A 147 22.99 5.51 3.08
CA GLU A 147 23.58 6.27 1.97
C GLU A 147 24.49 7.37 2.55
N VAL A 148 25.68 7.53 1.98
CA VAL A 148 26.64 8.54 2.44
C VAL A 148 26.89 9.55 1.34
N TYR A 149 26.80 10.82 1.71
CA TYR A 149 26.96 11.95 0.82
C TYR A 149 28.05 12.90 1.31
N GLN A 150 28.84 13.45 0.40
CA GLN A 150 29.85 14.46 0.71
C GLN A 150 29.36 15.85 0.28
N CYS A 151 29.50 16.82 1.17
CA CYS A 151 29.19 18.21 0.86
C CYS A 151 30.27 18.82 -0.05
N SER A 152 29.86 19.41 -1.17
CA SER A 152 30.81 20.07 -2.08
C SER A 152 31.45 21.31 -1.45
N ASN A 153 30.73 22.00 -0.55
CA ASN A 153 31.14 23.23 0.11
C ASN A 153 32.12 22.97 1.27
N CYS A 154 31.69 22.23 2.31
CA CYS A 154 32.51 22.02 3.52
C CYS A 154 33.22 20.66 3.60
N LYS A 155 33.06 19.79 2.59
CA LYS A 155 33.62 18.42 2.50
C LYS A 155 33.16 17.44 3.60
N HIS A 156 32.28 17.86 4.50
CA HIS A 156 31.70 17.01 5.54
C HIS A 156 30.85 15.89 4.94
N LEU A 157 30.91 14.70 5.57
CA LEU A 157 30.12 13.54 5.20
C LEU A 157 28.80 13.52 5.96
N THR A 158 27.69 13.43 5.23
CA THR A 158 26.34 13.28 5.80
C THR A 158 25.83 11.87 5.53
N ARG A 159 25.31 11.23 6.59
CA ARG A 159 24.65 9.92 6.54
C ARG A 159 23.15 10.10 6.32
N PHE A 160 22.57 9.27 5.45
CA PHE A 160 21.14 9.14 5.21
C PHE A 160 20.71 7.68 5.41
N PRO A 161 20.38 7.30 6.66
CA PRO A 161 19.93 5.95 6.98
C PRO A 161 18.54 5.69 6.39
N ARG A 162 18.35 4.52 5.76
CA ARG A 162 17.06 4.09 5.20
C ARG A 162 16.30 3.27 6.26
N PHE A 163 15.56 3.97 7.12
CA PHE A 163 14.84 3.38 8.24
C PHE A 163 13.56 2.67 7.80
N ASN A 164 13.34 1.44 8.28
CA ASN A 164 12.07 0.74 8.13
C ASN A 164 11.20 0.80 9.38
N HIS A 165 11.69 1.24 10.54
CA HIS A 165 10.87 1.41 11.73
C HIS A 165 10.01 2.68 11.63
N PRO A 166 8.67 2.58 11.52
CA PRO A 166 7.82 3.74 11.18
C PRO A 166 7.84 4.82 12.27
N VAL A 167 7.94 4.46 13.56
CA VAL A 167 8.04 5.46 14.64
C VAL A 167 9.31 6.32 14.50
N LYS A 168 10.43 5.79 13.97
CA LYS A 168 11.62 6.62 13.73
C LYS A 168 11.37 7.66 12.63
N LEU A 169 10.48 7.35 11.69
CA LEU A 169 10.10 8.26 10.62
C LEU A 169 9.24 9.44 11.14
N LEU A 170 8.54 9.29 12.25
CA LEU A 170 7.87 10.43 12.93
C LEU A 170 8.86 11.51 13.38
N GLU A 171 10.09 11.11 13.71
CA GLU A 171 11.18 12.00 14.08
C GLU A 171 11.93 12.55 12.86
N THR A 172 12.34 11.68 11.93
CA THR A 172 13.15 12.11 10.78
C THR A 172 12.35 12.92 9.75
N ARG A 173 11.03 12.72 9.69
CA ARG A 173 10.07 13.44 8.84
C ARG A 173 10.48 13.56 7.38
N SER A 174 11.27 12.61 6.89
CA SER A 174 11.82 12.65 5.54
C SER A 174 12.20 11.27 5.02
N GLY A 175 12.15 11.13 3.70
CA GLY A 175 12.49 9.88 3.02
C GLY A 175 12.06 9.85 1.56
N ARG A 176 11.99 8.64 0.98
CA ARG A 176 11.50 8.38 -0.38
C ARG A 176 10.23 7.51 -0.30
N CYS A 177 9.72 7.03 -1.44
CA CYS A 177 8.43 6.32 -1.50
C CYS A 177 8.28 5.20 -0.47
N GLY A 178 9.34 4.45 -0.17
CA GLY A 178 9.38 3.44 0.90
C GLY A 178 9.04 4.00 2.28
N GLU A 179 9.77 5.02 2.74
CA GLU A 179 9.53 5.67 4.03
C GLU A 179 8.18 6.39 4.08
N TRP A 180 7.81 7.07 2.98
CA TRP A 180 6.51 7.74 2.84
C TRP A 180 5.36 6.76 3.03
N CYS A 181 5.36 5.67 2.26
CA CYS A 181 4.31 4.65 2.34
C CYS A 181 4.29 3.94 3.69
N ASN A 182 5.46 3.59 4.25
CA ASN A 182 5.57 2.93 5.55
C ASN A 182 4.97 3.77 6.68
N LEU A 183 5.30 5.07 6.74
CA LEU A 183 4.74 5.93 7.78
C LEU A 183 3.27 6.27 7.53
N PHE A 184 2.88 6.52 6.27
CA PHE A 184 1.49 6.81 5.94
C PHE A 184 0.56 5.61 6.20
N MET A 185 1.04 4.39 6.02
CA MET A 185 0.31 3.18 6.40
C MET A 185 0.06 3.13 7.91
N LEU A 186 1.08 3.44 8.74
CA LEU A 186 0.89 3.54 10.20
C LEU A 186 -0.08 4.68 10.57
N LEU A 187 0.00 5.80 9.86
CA LEU A 187 -0.91 6.93 10.05
C LEU A 187 -2.36 6.52 9.82
N LEU A 188 -2.70 5.93 8.68
CA LEU A 188 -4.06 5.42 8.42
C LEU A 188 -4.53 4.47 9.52
N LYS A 189 -3.67 3.54 9.93
CA LYS A 189 -3.98 2.56 10.97
C LYS A 189 -4.22 3.20 12.35
N SER A 190 -3.54 4.29 12.68
CA SER A 190 -3.75 5.02 13.94
C SER A 190 -5.13 5.68 14.06
N PHE A 191 -5.79 5.97 12.93
CA PHE A 191 -7.18 6.43 12.89
C PHE A 191 -8.19 5.28 12.83
N GLY A 192 -7.75 4.03 13.01
CA GLY A 192 -8.61 2.85 12.89
C GLY A 192 -9.06 2.56 11.45
N ILE A 193 -8.43 3.17 10.45
CA ILE A 193 -8.81 3.00 9.05
C ILE A 193 -8.29 1.66 8.54
N GLU A 194 -9.18 0.88 7.93
CA GLU A 194 -8.76 -0.36 7.29
C GLU A 194 -7.95 -0.05 6.04
N ALA A 195 -6.67 -0.43 6.05
CA ALA A 195 -5.73 -0.11 4.99
C ALA A 195 -4.93 -1.34 4.55
N ARG A 196 -4.36 -1.27 3.35
CA ARG A 196 -3.42 -2.25 2.76
C ARG A 196 -2.16 -1.53 2.31
N TYR A 197 -1.02 -2.16 2.54
CA TYR A 197 0.24 -1.79 1.92
C TYR A 197 0.32 -2.44 0.53
N ILE A 198 0.57 -1.65 -0.50
CA ILE A 198 0.69 -2.14 -1.88
C ILE A 198 2.15 -2.09 -2.31
N TRP A 199 2.64 -3.23 -2.76
CA TRP A 199 3.97 -3.37 -3.31
C TRP A 199 3.89 -3.61 -4.82
N ASN A 200 4.50 -2.71 -5.60
CA ASN A 200 4.78 -2.96 -7.01
C ASN A 200 6.25 -3.36 -7.17
N ARG A 201 6.48 -4.43 -7.95
CA ARG A 201 7.80 -5.00 -8.18
C ARG A 201 8.80 -4.00 -8.79
N GLU A 202 8.33 -3.09 -9.64
CA GLU A 202 9.15 -2.11 -10.35
C GLU A 202 9.43 -0.84 -9.50
N ASP A 203 9.79 -1.04 -8.24
CA ASP A 203 10.29 -0.02 -7.30
C ASP A 203 9.29 1.12 -7.03
N HIS A 204 8.06 0.77 -6.67
CA HIS A 204 7.12 1.74 -6.08
C HIS A 204 6.17 1.06 -5.10
N VAL A 205 5.71 1.83 -4.12
CA VAL A 205 4.84 1.36 -3.05
C VAL A 205 3.84 2.45 -2.70
N TRP A 206 2.63 2.05 -2.35
CA TRP A 206 1.53 2.96 -1.97
C TRP A 206 0.54 2.24 -1.05
N CYS A 207 -0.59 2.87 -0.73
CA CYS A 207 -1.61 2.28 0.14
C CYS A 207 -2.95 2.12 -0.59
N GLU A 208 -3.78 1.22 -0.11
CA GLU A 208 -5.23 1.28 -0.31
C GLU A 208 -5.90 1.48 1.05
N PHE A 209 -7.07 2.11 1.07
CA PHE A 209 -7.97 2.04 2.22
C PHE A 209 -9.35 1.55 1.80
N TYR A 210 -10.08 0.91 2.71
CA TYR A 210 -11.44 0.48 2.43
C TYR A 210 -12.42 1.60 2.77
N SER A 211 -13.01 2.22 1.75
CA SER A 211 -14.08 3.21 1.93
C SER A 211 -15.40 2.50 2.19
N THR A 212 -15.99 2.71 3.35
CA THR A 212 -17.33 2.20 3.69
C THR A 212 -18.42 2.91 2.91
N ASN A 213 -18.19 4.16 2.52
CA ASN A 213 -19.04 4.96 1.64
C ASN A 213 -19.11 4.35 0.23
N LEU A 214 -17.94 4.16 -0.40
CA LEU A 214 -17.81 3.63 -1.77
C LEU A 214 -17.91 2.10 -1.83
N LYS A 215 -17.89 1.44 -0.67
CA LYS A 215 -17.97 -0.03 -0.50
C LYS A 215 -16.87 -0.79 -1.27
N ARG A 216 -15.69 -0.20 -1.38
CA ARG A 216 -14.54 -0.78 -2.09
C ARG A 216 -13.21 -0.26 -1.54
N TRP A 217 -12.15 -0.96 -1.91
CA TRP A 217 -10.79 -0.45 -1.77
C TRP A 217 -10.56 0.73 -2.71
N VAL A 218 -9.93 1.77 -2.16
CA VAL A 218 -9.61 3.03 -2.80
C VAL A 218 -8.11 3.20 -2.78
N HIS A 219 -7.53 3.51 -3.94
CA HIS A 219 -6.13 3.82 -4.10
C HIS A 219 -5.77 5.11 -3.34
N VAL A 220 -4.66 5.10 -2.61
CA VAL A 220 -4.08 6.31 -2.01
C VAL A 220 -2.55 6.30 -2.12
N ASP A 221 -1.98 7.35 -2.69
CA ASP A 221 -0.53 7.56 -2.75
C ASP A 221 -0.16 8.86 -2.03
N SER A 222 0.52 8.70 -0.89
CA SER A 222 0.98 9.82 -0.07
C SER A 222 2.06 10.66 -0.74
N CYS A 223 2.91 10.08 -1.59
CA CYS A 223 3.95 10.80 -2.31
C CYS A 223 3.34 11.80 -3.30
N GLU A 224 2.23 11.39 -3.93
CA GLU A 224 1.56 12.16 -4.96
C GLU A 224 0.37 12.98 -4.41
N GLN A 225 -0.03 12.76 -3.15
CA GLN A 225 -1.29 13.28 -2.59
C GLN A 225 -2.50 12.89 -3.47
N SER A 226 -2.48 11.64 -3.95
CA SER A 226 -3.49 11.11 -4.86
C SER A 226 -4.52 10.28 -4.10
N PHE A 227 -5.80 10.51 -4.42
CA PHE A 227 -6.94 9.78 -3.87
C PHE A 227 -7.76 9.21 -5.04
N ASP A 228 -7.92 7.89 -5.06
CA ASP A 228 -8.75 7.15 -6.02
C ASP A 228 -8.31 7.23 -7.50
N GLU A 229 -7.02 7.44 -7.75
CA GLU A 229 -6.46 7.47 -9.12
C GLU A 229 -5.52 6.28 -9.41
N PRO A 230 -6.02 5.03 -9.44
CA PRO A 230 -5.15 3.86 -9.64
C PRO A 230 -4.42 3.84 -10.99
N HIS A 231 -4.89 4.61 -11.97
CA HIS A 231 -4.28 4.71 -13.30
C HIS A 231 -3.07 5.66 -13.36
N ILE A 232 -2.76 6.38 -12.27
CA ILE A 232 -1.65 7.35 -12.22
C ILE A 232 -0.33 6.72 -12.68
N TYR A 233 -0.09 5.46 -12.32
CA TYR A 233 1.15 4.77 -12.66
C TYR A 233 1.19 4.32 -14.11
N SER A 234 0.24 3.49 -14.56
CA SER A 234 0.30 2.90 -15.89
C SER A 234 0.02 3.91 -16.99
N VAL A 235 -0.84 4.90 -16.73
CA VAL A 235 -1.26 5.91 -17.71
C VAL A 235 -0.44 7.17 -17.56
N ASN A 236 -0.55 7.88 -16.44
CA ASN A 236 0.03 9.22 -16.34
C ASN A 236 1.57 9.18 -16.31
N TRP A 237 2.16 8.21 -15.60
CA TRP A 237 3.61 8.00 -15.60
C TRP A 237 4.07 7.08 -16.73
N ASN A 238 3.16 6.53 -17.54
CA ASN A 238 3.49 5.55 -18.57
C ASN A 238 4.33 4.36 -18.03
N LYS A 239 4.17 4.04 -16.73
CA LYS A 239 5.05 3.11 -16.02
C LYS A 239 4.80 1.68 -16.49
N LYS A 240 5.87 0.98 -16.84
CA LYS A 240 5.83 -0.47 -17.14
C LYS A 240 5.85 -1.27 -15.84
N MET A 241 4.88 -2.16 -15.66
CA MET A 241 4.69 -2.90 -14.40
C MET A 241 4.34 -4.36 -14.64
N SER A 242 4.75 -5.26 -13.73
CA SER A 242 4.47 -6.71 -13.81
C SER A 242 3.52 -7.20 -12.72
N TYR A 243 3.80 -6.87 -11.46
CA TYR A 243 3.04 -7.31 -10.28
C TYR A 243 2.77 -6.14 -9.34
N ALA A 244 1.53 -6.07 -8.81
CA ALA A 244 1.15 -5.24 -7.68
C ALA A 244 0.41 -6.12 -6.64
N ILE A 245 1.00 -6.27 -5.45
CA ILE A 245 0.49 -7.17 -4.40
C ILE A 245 0.13 -6.34 -3.17
N ALA A 246 -1.08 -6.55 -2.67
CA ALA A 246 -1.62 -5.87 -1.49
C ALA A 246 -1.47 -6.73 -0.23
N PHE A 247 -1.10 -6.12 0.90
CA PHE A 247 -0.91 -6.77 2.19
C PHE A 247 -1.73 -6.05 3.27
N ASN A 248 -2.55 -6.78 4.03
CA ASN A 248 -3.10 -6.31 5.30
C ASN A 248 -3.26 -7.48 6.30
N ASN A 249 -3.77 -7.16 7.49
CA ASN A 249 -3.97 -8.13 8.57
C ASN A 249 -5.05 -9.19 8.30
N THR A 250 -5.84 -9.02 7.24
CA THR A 250 -6.88 -9.98 6.84
C THR A 250 -6.54 -10.75 5.57
N GLY A 251 -5.48 -10.41 4.83
CA GLY A 251 -5.18 -11.09 3.58
C GLY A 251 -4.05 -10.50 2.76
N VAL A 252 -3.66 -11.26 1.75
CA VAL A 252 -2.73 -10.85 0.70
C VAL A 252 -3.37 -11.12 -0.65
N VAL A 253 -3.42 -10.11 -1.52
CA VAL A 253 -4.21 -10.14 -2.75
C VAL A 253 -3.38 -9.59 -3.91
N ASP A 254 -3.43 -10.23 -5.07
CA ASP A 254 -2.89 -9.69 -6.30
C ASP A 254 -3.85 -8.63 -6.84
N VAL A 255 -3.45 -7.36 -6.77
CA VAL A 255 -4.21 -6.20 -7.24
C VAL A 255 -3.70 -5.68 -8.59
N SER A 256 -2.86 -6.45 -9.29
CA SER A 256 -2.25 -6.04 -10.56
C SER A 256 -3.29 -5.57 -11.59
N LYS A 257 -4.45 -6.23 -11.68
CA LYS A 257 -5.51 -5.85 -12.62
C LYS A 257 -6.11 -4.46 -12.37
N ARG A 258 -6.02 -3.94 -11.14
CA ARG A 258 -6.48 -2.57 -10.82
C ARG A 258 -5.50 -1.51 -11.33
N TYR A 259 -4.21 -1.80 -11.35
CA TYR A 259 -3.15 -0.81 -11.55
C TYR A 259 -2.41 -0.94 -12.88
N ILE A 260 -2.41 -2.13 -13.50
CA ILE A 260 -1.70 -2.43 -14.74
C ILE A 260 -2.72 -2.58 -15.86
N ILE A 261 -3.35 -1.46 -16.23
CA ILE A 261 -4.34 -1.41 -17.32
C ILE A 261 -3.70 -1.23 -18.70
N GLN A 262 -2.43 -0.82 -18.74
CA GLN A 262 -1.57 -0.76 -19.90
C GLN A 262 -0.11 -0.96 -19.49
N ASN A 263 0.81 -1.05 -20.45
CA ASN A 263 2.25 -1.18 -20.20
C ASN A 263 2.63 -2.41 -19.35
N GLN A 264 1.85 -3.49 -19.48
CA GLN A 264 2.09 -4.73 -18.74
C GLN A 264 3.41 -5.38 -19.19
N LEU A 265 4.30 -5.58 -18.23
CA LEU A 265 5.49 -6.42 -18.38
C LEU A 265 5.14 -7.90 -18.26
N THR A 266 6.00 -8.75 -18.81
CA THR A 266 5.87 -10.19 -18.67
C THR A 266 5.84 -10.61 -17.21
N ARG A 267 4.92 -11.52 -16.88
CA ARG A 267 4.75 -12.11 -15.55
C ARG A 267 5.34 -13.51 -15.53
N ASP A 268 6.67 -13.57 -15.45
CA ASP A 268 7.47 -14.79 -15.55
C ASP A 268 8.17 -15.20 -14.23
N GLN A 269 7.89 -14.48 -13.13
CA GLN A 269 8.57 -14.71 -11.84
C GLN A 269 7.97 -15.90 -11.07
N ILE A 270 6.72 -16.25 -11.36
CA ILE A 270 5.97 -17.34 -10.73
C ILE A 270 4.82 -17.74 -11.67
N SER A 271 4.41 -19.02 -11.65
CA SER A 271 3.20 -19.42 -12.36
C SER A 271 1.97 -18.76 -11.73
N GLU A 272 0.98 -18.35 -12.53
CA GLU A 272 -0.24 -17.73 -11.99
C GLU A 272 -0.98 -18.66 -11.02
N GLN A 273 -0.91 -19.98 -11.25
CA GLN A 273 -1.52 -20.97 -10.36
C GLN A 273 -0.82 -21.02 -8.99
N ASP A 274 0.50 -20.94 -8.96
CA ASP A 274 1.26 -20.94 -7.71
C ASP A 274 1.15 -19.60 -6.98
N LEU A 275 1.05 -18.48 -7.70
CA LEU A 275 0.78 -17.18 -7.09
C LEU A 275 -0.59 -17.19 -6.39
N VAL A 276 -1.65 -17.61 -7.08
CA VAL A 276 -2.99 -17.73 -6.48
C VAL A 276 -2.95 -18.63 -5.25
N TYR A 277 -2.33 -19.81 -5.37
CA TYR A 277 -2.21 -20.75 -4.26
C TYR A 277 -1.44 -20.15 -3.05
N LEU A 278 -0.34 -19.45 -3.29
CA LEU A 278 0.46 -18.80 -2.25
C LEU A 278 -0.38 -17.75 -1.51
N LEU A 279 -1.00 -16.84 -2.25
CA LEU A 279 -1.79 -15.74 -1.68
C LEU A 279 -3.02 -16.25 -0.92
N GLU A 280 -3.72 -17.24 -1.45
CA GLU A 280 -4.84 -17.88 -0.74
C GLU A 280 -4.36 -18.59 0.53
N THR A 281 -3.21 -19.26 0.49
CA THR A 281 -2.67 -19.96 1.67
C THR A 281 -2.28 -18.97 2.77
N VAL A 282 -1.63 -17.87 2.43
CA VAL A 282 -1.31 -16.80 3.40
C VAL A 282 -2.59 -16.17 3.94
N THR A 283 -3.56 -15.85 3.07
CA THR A 283 -4.84 -15.27 3.49
C THR A 283 -5.63 -16.19 4.42
N LYS A 284 -5.67 -17.50 4.15
CA LYS A 284 -6.28 -18.49 5.06
C LYS A 284 -5.60 -18.49 6.43
N ARG A 285 -4.26 -18.45 6.47
CA ARG A 285 -3.50 -18.41 7.72
C ARG A 285 -3.83 -17.16 8.55
N LEU A 286 -3.88 -15.97 7.91
CA LEU A 286 -4.24 -14.72 8.57
C LEU A 286 -5.68 -14.74 9.13
N ARG A 287 -6.58 -15.45 8.45
CA ARG A 287 -8.00 -15.55 8.86
C ARG A 287 -8.32 -16.74 9.75
N ALA A 288 -7.35 -17.58 10.11
CA ALA A 288 -7.59 -18.83 10.82
C ALA A 288 -8.33 -18.64 12.17
N GLY A 289 -8.05 -17.54 12.87
CA GLY A 289 -8.66 -17.20 14.16
C GLY A 289 -10.01 -16.48 14.07
N LEU A 290 -10.50 -16.13 12.88
CA LEU A 290 -11.74 -15.38 12.73
C LEU A 290 -12.99 -16.28 12.89
N GLY A 291 -14.08 -15.67 13.35
CA GLY A 291 -15.39 -16.31 13.41
C GLY A 291 -16.02 -16.50 12.03
N ASP A 292 -16.97 -17.43 11.91
CA ASP A 292 -17.60 -17.81 10.64
C ASP A 292 -18.35 -16.65 9.96
N HIS A 293 -18.91 -15.73 10.74
CA HIS A 293 -19.54 -14.52 10.22
C HIS A 293 -18.53 -13.61 9.52
N ASP A 294 -17.39 -13.33 10.16
CA ASP A 294 -16.38 -12.43 9.62
C ASP A 294 -15.63 -13.05 8.46
N LEU A 295 -15.37 -14.37 8.50
CA LEU A 295 -14.85 -15.13 7.37
C LEU A 295 -15.73 -14.97 6.14
N TYR A 296 -17.04 -15.19 6.30
CA TYR A 296 -18.00 -15.06 5.21
C TYR A 296 -18.06 -13.62 4.68
N LYS A 297 -18.14 -12.63 5.58
CA LYS A 297 -18.16 -11.20 5.21
C LYS A 297 -16.92 -10.81 4.39
N LEU A 298 -15.73 -11.21 4.85
CA LEU A 298 -14.48 -10.92 4.16
C LEU A 298 -14.39 -11.64 2.82
N ALA A 299 -14.82 -12.90 2.75
CA ALA A 299 -14.85 -13.65 1.49
C ALA A 299 -15.78 -13.03 0.45
N CYS A 300 -16.98 -12.59 0.86
CA CYS A 300 -17.90 -11.85 -0.02
C CYS A 300 -17.26 -10.56 -0.54
N ARG A 301 -16.53 -9.83 0.32
CA ARG A 301 -15.80 -8.62 -0.08
C ARG A 301 -14.67 -8.92 -1.08
N ASP A 302 -13.92 -10.00 -0.86
CA ASP A 302 -12.86 -10.44 -1.80
C ASP A 302 -13.46 -10.81 -3.17
N GLU A 303 -14.61 -11.49 -3.19
CA GLU A 303 -15.29 -11.83 -4.44
C GLU A 303 -15.85 -10.59 -5.15
N GLN A 304 -16.42 -9.64 -4.40
CA GLN A 304 -16.88 -8.37 -4.95
C GLN A 304 -15.72 -7.57 -5.57
N GLU A 305 -14.55 -7.56 -4.94
CA GLU A 305 -13.34 -6.93 -5.48
C GLU A 305 -12.89 -7.59 -6.79
N LYS A 306 -12.84 -8.93 -6.84
CA LYS A 306 -12.47 -9.69 -8.06
C LYS A 306 -13.45 -9.45 -9.21
N LEU A 307 -14.75 -9.41 -8.92
CA LEU A 307 -15.78 -9.10 -9.91
C LEU A 307 -15.65 -7.66 -10.42
N GLY A 308 -15.36 -6.72 -9.52
CA GLY A 308 -15.15 -5.32 -9.85
C GLY A 308 -14.04 -5.10 -10.88
N TRP A 309 -13.00 -5.93 -10.89
CA TRP A 309 -11.94 -5.88 -11.92
C TRP A 309 -12.35 -6.49 -13.25
N ALA A 310 -13.22 -7.51 -13.24
CA ALA A 310 -13.67 -8.19 -14.45
C ALA A 310 -14.71 -7.36 -15.23
N THR A 311 -15.46 -6.49 -14.54
CA THR A 311 -16.46 -5.59 -15.13
C THR A 311 -15.90 -4.27 -15.63
N VAL A 312 -14.59 -4.01 -15.47
CA VAL A 312 -13.92 -2.90 -16.16
C VAL A 312 -13.69 -3.31 -17.62
N SER A 313 -14.80 -3.48 -18.33
CA SER A 313 -14.89 -3.63 -19.78
C SER A 313 -15.61 -2.40 -20.33
N ASP A 314 -14.84 -1.56 -21.04
CA ASP A 314 -15.18 -0.43 -21.92
C ASP A 314 -16.09 0.73 -21.46
N ASP A 315 -16.92 0.62 -20.41
CA ASP A 315 -18.00 1.62 -20.19
C ASP A 315 -18.05 2.26 -18.79
N SER A 316 -17.13 1.93 -17.88
CA SER A 316 -16.96 2.72 -16.67
C SER A 316 -16.25 4.03 -17.03
N THR A 317 -17.02 5.07 -17.31
CA THR A 317 -16.50 6.43 -17.42
C THR A 317 -15.72 6.69 -16.13
N PRO A 318 -14.40 6.90 -16.19
CA PRO A 318 -13.63 7.31 -15.03
C PRO A 318 -14.32 8.54 -14.43
N THR A 319 -14.32 8.69 -13.10
CA THR A 319 -14.47 10.03 -12.53
C THR A 319 -13.46 10.88 -13.28
N LYS A 320 -13.95 11.78 -14.14
CA LYS A 320 -13.12 12.51 -15.11
C LYS A 320 -11.86 12.94 -14.39
N THR A 321 -10.69 12.50 -14.87
CA THR A 321 -9.40 13.03 -14.48
C THR A 321 -9.48 14.54 -14.64
N GLY A 322 -9.75 15.23 -13.54
CA GLY A 322 -9.78 16.69 -13.48
C GLY A 322 -8.39 17.28 -13.57
N SER A 323 -7.36 16.44 -13.44
CA SER A 323 -5.98 16.79 -13.72
C SER A 323 -5.62 16.46 -15.16
N SER A 324 -5.02 17.42 -15.86
CA SER A 324 -4.16 17.16 -17.02
C SER A 324 -3.27 15.94 -16.77
N LEU A 325 -2.87 15.22 -17.83
CA LEU A 325 -1.85 14.16 -17.75
C LEU A 325 -0.61 14.75 -17.06
N LYS A 326 -0.48 14.52 -15.76
CA LYS A 326 0.64 14.98 -14.94
C LYS A 326 1.53 13.77 -14.72
N GLY A 327 2.76 13.86 -15.21
CA GLY A 327 3.78 12.89 -14.87
C GLY A 327 4.10 12.89 -13.38
N ARG A 328 4.98 11.98 -12.99
CA ARG A 328 5.36 11.76 -11.60
C ARG A 328 5.86 13.03 -10.93
N GLU A 329 5.35 13.34 -9.74
CA GLU A 329 5.82 14.47 -8.96
C GLU A 329 7.08 14.08 -8.17
N SER A 330 7.05 12.92 -7.47
CA SER A 330 8.13 12.44 -6.61
C SER A 330 9.39 11.97 -7.37
N GLY A 331 10.57 12.17 -6.76
CA GLY A 331 11.86 11.81 -7.35
C GLY A 331 12.55 12.94 -8.12
N SER A 332 13.84 12.76 -8.43
CA SER A 332 14.57 13.76 -9.21
C SER A 332 14.12 13.78 -10.67
N ALA A 333 14.31 14.92 -11.35
CA ALA A 333 14.00 15.05 -12.77
C ALA A 333 14.74 14.00 -13.62
N ASP A 334 16.05 13.82 -13.39
CA ASP A 334 16.86 12.84 -14.10
C ASP A 334 16.34 11.40 -13.91
N TRP A 335 15.95 11.05 -12.68
CA TRP A 335 15.44 9.72 -12.36
C TRP A 335 14.10 9.45 -13.04
N LYS A 336 13.22 10.45 -13.08
CA LYS A 336 11.93 10.37 -13.79
C LYS A 336 12.12 10.23 -15.30
N ASN A 337 12.98 11.06 -15.90
CA ASN A 337 13.27 11.04 -17.33
C ASN A 337 13.90 9.70 -17.76
N GLN A 338 14.89 9.19 -17.01
CA GLN A 338 15.50 7.88 -17.27
C GLN A 338 14.49 6.72 -17.32
N ARG A 339 13.36 6.87 -16.62
CA ARG A 339 12.30 5.88 -16.55
C ARG A 339 11.11 6.18 -17.46
N GLY A 340 11.09 7.34 -18.12
CA GLY A 340 9.96 7.83 -18.92
C GLY A 340 8.71 8.12 -18.08
N GLU A 341 8.89 8.47 -16.80
CA GLU A 341 7.80 8.69 -15.83
C GLU A 341 7.44 10.18 -15.64
N ASP A 342 8.03 11.09 -16.43
CA ASP A 342 7.81 12.55 -16.34
C ASP A 342 6.56 13.05 -17.10
N GLY A 343 5.85 12.16 -17.79
CA GLY A 343 4.58 12.44 -18.47
C GLY A 343 4.73 12.99 -19.90
N THR A 344 5.90 12.82 -20.53
CA THR A 344 6.15 13.18 -21.94
C THR A 344 5.92 12.05 -22.93
#